data_AF-A0A2V9MLC9-F1
#
_entry.id   AF-A0A2V9MLC9-F1
#
_cell.length_a   1.000
_cell.length_b   1.000
_cell.length_c   1.000
_cell.angle_alpha   90.00
_cell.angle_beta   90.00
_cell.angle_gamma   90.00
#
_symmetry.space_group_name_H-M   'P 1'
#
loop_
_entity.id
_entity.type
_entity.pdbx_description
1 polymer ?
#
loop_
_entity_poly.entity_id
_entity_poly.type
_entity_poly.pdbx_seq_one_letter_code
_entity_poly.pdbx_strand_id
1 'polypeptide(L)'
;MKHIVRLASVISVFLSAQTLSGAIITVQINDVIQPIVAEYAIKGISQAEAEKANAVILRLSTPGGLDQSMRQIIEKILVSKVPVIAFVGPSGARAASAGFFILLSADLAVMAPGTN
;
A
#
# COMPACT_ATOMS: atom_id res chain seq x y z
N MET A 1 42.01 -53.19 -11.02
CA MET A 1 40.78 -52.85 -10.26
C MET A 1 41.05 -51.54 -9.51
N LYS A 2 40.78 -50.37 -10.11
CA LYS A 2 39.59 -49.52 -9.85
C LYS A 2 39.11 -49.62 -8.40
N HIS A 3 39.32 -48.58 -7.60
CA HIS A 3 38.27 -47.94 -6.79
C HIS A 3 38.74 -46.55 -6.36
N ILE A 4 38.49 -45.60 -7.26
CA ILE A 4 38.38 -44.16 -7.00
C ILE A 4 37.26 -43.99 -5.98
N VAL A 5 37.58 -43.63 -4.74
CA VAL A 5 36.58 -43.16 -3.77
C VAL A 5 36.60 -41.64 -3.84
N ARG A 6 35.48 -41.11 -4.32
CA ARG A 6 35.25 -39.73 -4.71
C ARG A 6 35.34 -38.81 -3.50
N LEU A 7 36.13 -37.74 -3.66
CA LEU A 7 36.11 -36.53 -2.86
C LEU A 7 34.68 -35.98 -2.89
N ALA A 8 33.89 -36.24 -1.86
CA ALA A 8 32.54 -35.72 -1.72
C ALA A 8 32.64 -34.26 -1.27
N SER A 9 32.67 -33.36 -2.25
CA SER A 9 32.57 -31.92 -2.08
C SER A 9 31.29 -31.60 -1.30
N VAL A 10 31.43 -31.24 -0.02
CA VAL A 10 30.36 -30.69 0.79
C VAL A 10 30.08 -29.28 0.29
N ILE A 11 29.13 -29.16 -0.64
CA ILE A 11 28.59 -27.86 -1.06
C ILE A 11 27.69 -27.39 0.09
N SER A 12 28.26 -26.61 1.01
CA SER A 12 27.50 -25.89 2.02
C SER A 12 26.75 -24.75 1.32
N VAL A 13 25.48 -24.98 0.99
CA VAL A 13 24.58 -23.93 0.52
C VAL A 13 24.23 -23.06 1.74
N PHE A 14 24.93 -21.94 1.89
CA PHE A 14 24.50 -20.86 2.79
C PHE A 14 23.25 -20.23 2.19
N LEU A 15 22.08 -20.74 2.57
CA LEU A 15 20.81 -20.10 2.26
C LEU A 15 20.65 -18.91 3.21
N SER A 16 21.11 -17.73 2.78
CA SER A 16 20.83 -16.49 3.49
C SER A 16 19.32 -16.25 3.45
N ALA A 17 18.65 -16.46 4.57
CA ALA A 17 17.27 -16.05 4.75
C ALA A 17 17.23 -14.52 4.65
N GLN A 18 16.89 -14.00 3.47
CA GLN A 18 16.60 -12.57 3.33
C GLN A 18 15.32 -12.31 4.12
N THR A 19 15.45 -11.68 5.28
CA THR A 19 14.31 -11.08 5.96
C THR A 19 13.74 -10.00 5.05
N LEU A 20 12.56 -10.25 4.47
CA LEU A 20 11.76 -9.28 3.73
C LEU A 20 11.29 -8.17 4.69
N SER A 21 12.21 -7.30 5.08
CA SER A 21 11.97 -6.15 5.93
C SER A 21 11.70 -4.93 5.06
N GLY A 22 10.48 -4.82 4.53
CA GLY A 22 10.01 -3.63 3.85
C GLY A 22 9.03 -2.86 4.74
N ALA A 23 9.20 -1.55 4.82
CA ALA A 23 8.30 -0.68 5.56
C ALA A 23 6.89 -0.71 4.96
N ILE A 24 5.87 -0.45 5.79
CA ILE A 24 4.52 -0.15 5.34
C ILE A 24 4.27 1.32 5.68
N ILE A 25 4.13 2.15 4.65
CA ILE A 25 3.87 3.58 4.84
C ILE A 25 2.38 3.78 5.05
N THR A 26 1.98 4.56 6.06
CA THR A 26 0.56 4.88 6.30
C THR A 26 0.32 6.37 6.08
N VAL A 27 -0.66 6.68 5.24
CA VAL A 27 -1.16 8.02 4.96
C VAL A 27 -2.54 8.17 5.61
N GLN A 28 -2.69 9.15 6.48
CA GLN A 28 -3.96 9.40 7.19
C GLN A 28 -4.80 10.41 6.42
N ILE A 29 -5.92 9.98 5.86
CA ILE A 29 -6.89 10.82 5.15
C ILE A 29 -8.14 10.94 6.02
N ASN A 30 -8.14 11.90 6.94
CA ASN A 30 -9.25 12.19 7.84
C ASN A 30 -9.84 13.59 7.61
N ASP A 31 -10.27 13.86 6.38
CA ASP A 31 -10.79 15.16 5.96
C ASP A 31 -11.61 15.07 4.66
N VAL A 32 -12.18 16.18 4.20
CA VAL A 32 -12.78 16.35 2.87
C VAL A 32 -11.71 16.15 1.79
N ILE A 33 -12.06 15.43 0.72
CA ILE A 33 -11.18 15.25 -0.44
C ILE A 33 -11.08 16.55 -1.23
N GLN A 34 -9.96 17.26 -1.06
CA GLN A 34 -9.66 18.55 -1.65
C GLN A 34 -8.20 18.59 -2.14
N PRO A 35 -7.76 19.63 -2.87
CA PRO A 35 -6.46 19.61 -3.55
C PRO A 35 -5.27 19.33 -2.61
N ILE A 36 -5.26 19.90 -1.40
CA ILE A 36 -4.17 19.66 -0.44
C ILE A 36 -4.16 18.20 0.07
N VAL A 37 -5.32 17.57 0.22
CA VAL A 37 -5.43 16.15 0.63
C VAL A 37 -4.99 15.24 -0.51
N ALA A 38 -5.32 15.58 -1.76
CA ALA A 38 -4.84 14.86 -2.93
C ALA A 38 -3.31 14.93 -3.04
N GLU A 39 -2.72 16.11 -2.89
CA GLU A 39 -1.27 16.27 -2.90
C GLU A 39 -0.60 15.46 -1.78
N TYR A 40 -1.19 15.47 -0.57
CA TYR A 40 -0.69 14.68 0.56
C TYR A 40 -0.73 13.17 0.27
N ALA A 41 -1.84 12.65 -0.27
CA ALA A 41 -1.97 11.25 -0.66
C ALA A 41 -0.96 10.87 -1.76
N ILE A 42 -0.82 11.70 -2.79
CA ILE A 42 0.11 11.46 -3.90
C ILE A 42 1.56 11.45 -3.41
N LYS A 43 1.93 12.36 -2.51
CA LYS A 43 3.26 12.38 -1.88
C LYS A 43 3.51 11.11 -1.07
N GLY A 44 2.54 10.67 -0.27
CA GLY A 44 2.64 9.44 0.51
C GLY A 44 2.84 8.19 -0.35
N ILE A 45 2.09 8.06 -1.44
CA ILE A 45 2.28 6.94 -2.40
C ILE A 45 3.66 7.04 -3.05
N SER A 46 4.07 8.24 -3.48
CA SER A 46 5.38 8.43 -4.13
C SER A 46 6.55 8.16 -3.17
N GLN A 47 6.39 8.48 -1.89
CA GLN A 47 7.36 8.14 -0.85
C GLN A 47 7.48 6.62 -0.69
N ALA A 48 6.34 5.90 -0.66
CA ALA A 48 6.34 4.43 -0.57
C ALA A 48 7.05 3.79 -1.77
N GLU A 49 6.88 4.35 -2.96
CA GLU A 49 7.61 3.91 -4.15
C GLU A 49 9.12 4.19 -4.05
N ALA A 50 9.50 5.38 -3.60
CA ALA A 50 10.90 5.78 -3.46
C ALA A 50 11.65 4.93 -2.43
N GLU A 51 10.98 4.60 -1.32
CA GLU A 51 11.51 3.76 -0.25
C GLU A 51 11.41 2.26 -0.56
N LYS A 52 10.81 1.88 -1.70
CA LYS A 52 10.51 0.48 -2.05
C LYS A 52 9.79 -0.25 -0.91
N ALA A 53 8.81 0.44 -0.33
CA ALA A 53 7.97 -0.09 0.73
C ALA A 53 7.23 -1.35 0.27
N ASN A 54 6.89 -2.21 1.23
CA ASN A 54 6.11 -3.42 0.93
C ASN A 54 4.68 -3.09 0.53
N ALA A 55 4.13 -1.98 1.03
CA ALA A 55 2.82 -1.43 0.68
C ALA A 55 2.68 0.01 1.20
N VAL A 56 1.65 0.71 0.71
CA VAL A 56 1.14 1.94 1.31
C VAL A 56 -0.30 1.75 1.76
N ILE A 57 -0.62 2.16 2.98
CA ILE A 57 -1.97 2.19 3.52
C ILE A 57 -2.51 3.63 3.42
N LEU A 58 -3.58 3.82 2.67
CA LEU A 58 -4.40 5.03 2.73
C LEU A 58 -5.53 4.79 3.74
N ARG A 59 -5.37 5.33 4.95
CA ARG A 59 -6.40 5.20 5.99
C ARG A 59 -7.45 6.29 5.82
N LEU A 60 -8.67 5.89 5.50
CA LEU A 60 -9.77 6.77 5.08
C LEU A 60 -10.79 7.00 6.21
N SER A 61 -11.12 8.27 6.40
CA SER A 61 -12.26 8.77 7.15
C SER A 61 -12.68 10.10 6.53
N THR A 62 -13.56 10.05 5.52
CA THR A 62 -13.91 11.20 4.68
C THR A 62 -15.40 11.23 4.34
N PRO A 63 -16.05 12.41 4.36
CA PRO A 63 -17.40 12.59 3.81
C PRO A 63 -17.42 12.63 2.27
N GLY A 64 -16.26 12.57 1.61
CA GLY A 64 -16.11 12.77 0.17
C GLY A 64 -15.47 14.11 -0.15
N GLY A 65 -15.67 14.61 -1.36
CA GLY A 65 -15.11 15.88 -1.80
C GLY A 65 -15.12 16.05 -3.31
N LEU A 66 -14.14 16.76 -3.85
CA LEU A 66 -14.08 17.20 -5.25
C LEU A 66 -13.72 16.04 -6.20
N ASP A 67 -14.43 15.96 -7.33
CA ASP A 67 -14.18 14.96 -8.38
C ASP A 67 -12.74 15.04 -8.94
N GLN A 68 -12.22 16.25 -9.17
CA GLN A 68 -10.85 16.42 -9.66
C GLN A 68 -9.81 15.86 -8.67
N SER A 69 -9.93 16.18 -7.38
CA SER A 69 -9.01 15.68 -6.35
C SER A 69 -9.12 14.17 -6.18
N MET A 70 -10.34 13.62 -6.26
CA MET A 70 -10.58 12.17 -6.27
C MET A 70 -9.87 11.50 -7.45
N ARG A 71 -10.06 12.00 -8.68
CA ARG A 71 -9.44 11.45 -9.89
C ARG A 71 -7.92 11.46 -9.82
N GLN A 72 -7.32 12.55 -9.33
CA GLN A 72 -5.87 12.64 -9.15
C GLN A 72 -5.34 11.56 -8.19
N ILE A 73 -6.05 11.29 -7.10
CA ILE A 73 -5.68 10.21 -6.16
C ILE A 73 -5.81 8.85 -6.85
N ILE A 74 -6.94 8.58 -7.51
CA ILE A 74 -7.20 7.33 -8.23
C ILE A 74 -6.14 7.08 -9.31
N GLU A 75 -5.84 8.08 -10.13
CA GLU A 75 -4.80 7.98 -11.17
C GLU A 75 -3.45 7.62 -10.57
N LYS A 76 -3.09 8.21 -9.42
CA LYS A 76 -1.84 7.87 -8.73
C LYS A 76 -1.85 6.45 -8.17
N ILE A 77 -2.97 5.97 -7.66
CA ILE A 77 -3.13 4.59 -7.19
C ILE A 77 -2.94 3.61 -8.37
N LEU A 78 -3.63 3.84 -9.48
CA LEU A 78 -3.62 2.95 -10.65
C LEU A 78 -2.23 2.80 -11.30
N VAL A 79 -1.35 3.78 -11.17
CA VAL A 79 0.03 3.73 -11.70
C VAL A 79 1.06 3.39 -10.61
N SER A 80 0.62 3.02 -9.41
CA SER A 80 1.55 2.81 -8.31
C SER A 80 2.44 1.59 -8.52
N LYS A 81 3.72 1.70 -8.13
CA LYS A 81 4.69 0.60 -8.19
C LYS A 81 4.73 -0.26 -6.93
N VAL A 82 4.00 0.13 -5.90
CA VAL A 82 3.86 -0.63 -4.64
C VAL A 82 2.37 -0.86 -4.37
N PRO A 83 1.99 -1.97 -3.71
CA PRO A 83 0.58 -2.22 -3.39
C PRO A 83 -0.05 -1.10 -2.56
N VAL A 84 -1.23 -0.63 -2.98
CA VAL A 84 -2.03 0.35 -2.27
C VAL A 84 -3.18 -0.35 -1.54
N ILE A 85 -3.23 -0.18 -0.22
CA ILE A 85 -4.30 -0.66 0.64
C ILE A 85 -5.14 0.54 1.06
N ALA A 86 -6.41 0.59 0.67
CA ALA A 86 -7.35 1.56 1.22
C ALA A 86 -8.04 0.96 2.44
N PHE A 87 -7.88 1.61 3.60
CA PHE A 87 -8.43 1.14 4.86
C PHE A 87 -9.41 2.14 5.45
N VAL A 88 -10.70 1.84 5.46
CA VAL A 88 -11.71 2.67 6.13
C VAL A 88 -11.66 2.41 7.63
N GLY A 89 -11.29 3.43 8.41
CA GLY A 89 -11.13 3.25 9.84
C GLY A 89 -10.84 4.55 10.62
N PRO A 90 -11.05 4.56 11.94
CA PRO A 90 -11.47 3.42 12.80
C PRO A 90 -12.97 3.12 12.68
N SER A 91 -13.51 2.21 13.51
CA SER A 91 -14.96 1.98 13.60
C SER A 91 -15.75 3.30 13.69
N GLY A 92 -16.84 3.41 12.94
CA GLY A 92 -17.62 4.64 12.78
C GLY A 92 -17.09 5.63 11.74
N ALA A 93 -15.88 5.42 11.21
CA ALA A 93 -15.40 6.16 10.04
C ALA A 93 -16.19 5.81 8.79
N ARG A 94 -15.98 6.61 7.75
CA ARG A 94 -16.63 6.42 6.46
C ARG A 94 -15.73 6.74 5.29
N ALA A 95 -16.00 6.12 4.15
CA ALA A 95 -15.44 6.45 2.86
C ALA A 95 -16.58 6.86 1.91
N ALA A 96 -17.21 8.00 2.17
CA ALA A 96 -18.38 8.45 1.40
C ALA A 96 -17.97 9.17 0.10
N SER A 97 -18.83 9.08 -0.93
CA SER A 97 -18.68 9.79 -2.21
C SER A 97 -17.28 9.60 -2.82
N ALA A 98 -16.47 10.65 -2.95
CA ALA A 98 -15.08 10.53 -3.43
C ALA A 98 -14.25 9.47 -2.70
N GLY A 99 -14.45 9.31 -1.38
CA GLY A 99 -13.77 8.29 -0.58
C GLY A 99 -14.10 6.88 -1.04
N PHE A 100 -15.33 6.63 -1.49
CA PHE A 100 -15.75 5.31 -1.99
C PHE A 100 -15.02 4.94 -3.28
N PHE A 101 -14.87 5.89 -4.19
CA PHE A 101 -14.15 5.64 -5.43
C PHE A 101 -12.64 5.45 -5.21
N ILE A 102 -12.05 6.17 -4.25
CA ILE A 102 -10.66 5.96 -3.82
C ILE A 102 -10.50 4.56 -3.19
N LEU A 103 -11.45 4.13 -2.35
CA LEU A 103 -11.47 2.79 -1.78
C LEU A 103 -11.53 1.71 -2.87
N LEU A 104 -12.41 1.89 -3.86
CA LEU A 104 -12.59 0.94 -4.97
C LEU A 104 -11.39 0.85 -5.93
N SER A 105 -10.56 1.89 -6.01
CA SER A 105 -9.41 1.88 -6.91
C SER A 105 -8.18 1.19 -6.34
N ALA A 106 -8.17 0.89 -5.04
CA ALA A 106 -7.04 0.28 -4.35
C ALA A 106 -6.87 -1.22 -4.71
N ASP A 107 -5.64 -1.73 -4.61
CA ASP A 107 -5.37 -3.15 -4.80
C ASP A 107 -6.07 -4.01 -3.73
N LEU A 108 -6.19 -3.45 -2.52
CA LEU A 108 -6.91 -4.06 -1.41
C LEU A 108 -7.76 -3.03 -0.67
N ALA A 109 -9.07 -3.27 -0.62
CA ALA A 109 -10.01 -2.51 0.18
C ALA A 109 -10.28 -3.24 1.50
N VAL A 110 -10.08 -2.56 2.63
CA VAL A 110 -10.31 -3.07 3.98
C VAL A 110 -11.17 -2.09 4.77
N MET A 111 -12.08 -2.61 5.58
CA MET A 111 -13.00 -1.79 6.38
C MET A 111 -13.01 -2.28 7.82
N ALA A 112 -12.88 -1.37 8.78
CA ALA A 112 -13.11 -1.68 10.18
C ALA A 112 -14.61 -1.97 10.41
N PRO A 113 -14.98 -2.83 11.38
CA PRO A 113 -16.38 -3.07 11.71
C PRO A 113 -17.12 -1.77 12.03
N GLY A 114 -18.35 -1.62 11.52
CA GLY A 114 -19.18 -0.44 11.74
C GLY A 114 -18.73 0.82 10.98
N THR A 115 -17.97 0.66 9.89
CA THR A 115 -17.70 1.73 8.92
C THR A 115 -18.67 1.65 7.74
N ASN A 116 -18.75 2.71 6.93
CA ASN A 116 -19.56 2.77 5.70
C ASN A 116 -18.85 3.46 4.54
#